data_AF-A0A5D3ANV8-F1
#
_entry.id   AF-A0A5D3ANV8-F1
#
_cell.length_a   1.000
_cell.length_b   1.000
_cell.length_c   1.000
_cell.angle_alpha   90.00
_cell.angle_beta   90.00
_cell.angle_gamma   90.00
#
_symmetry.space_group_name_H-M   'P 1'
#
loop_
_entity.id
_entity.type
_entity.pdbx_description
1 polymer ?
#
loop_
_entity_poly.entity_id
_entity_poly.type
_entity_poly.pdbx_seq_one_letter_code
_entity_poly.pdbx_strand_id
1 'polypeptide(L)'
;MSLDLSTFPPNSHYGDFSNAYIGHMCYCPMHLDLPARKSSAAGWVGSGKPITTGTGVGYGTGVNVVKFEKGTFTVLCGGCGISAVGCSLGDPEPDHNKRIIGTAKRKHMDPAGIYDDYRNTFQKAVSVQSGAINAERESHSFWGGDPEFGVVRNTMTNQGKISNAYVEFAESQPMDMSRFYEGEEWRSQDWKKKLTEKRQGTIV
;
A
#
# COMPACT_ATOMS: atom_id res chain seq x y z
N MET A 1 -21.87 6.87 6.44
CA MET A 1 -21.44 5.45 6.42
C MET A 1 -20.52 5.22 7.61
N SER A 2 -20.67 4.11 8.33
CA SER A 2 -19.79 3.77 9.46
C SER A 2 -18.42 3.34 8.94
N LEU A 3 -17.33 3.72 9.64
CA LEU A 3 -15.97 3.30 9.30
C LEU A 3 -15.82 1.82 9.67
N ASP A 4 -15.53 0.95 8.70
CA ASP A 4 -15.17 -0.43 9.01
C ASP A 4 -13.71 -0.49 9.47
N LEU A 5 -13.54 -0.53 10.79
CA LEU A 5 -12.24 -0.63 11.48
C LEU A 5 -12.11 -1.97 12.20
N SER A 6 -12.85 -2.99 11.74
CA SER A 6 -12.88 -4.31 12.37
C SER A 6 -11.68 -5.18 12.00
N THR A 7 -10.99 -4.88 10.89
CA THR A 7 -9.87 -5.69 10.37
C THR A 7 -8.66 -4.84 10.01
N PHE A 8 -7.47 -5.39 10.23
CA PHE A 8 -6.21 -4.78 9.76
C PHE A 8 -5.80 -5.32 8.36
N PRO A 9 -5.23 -4.47 7.48
CA PRO A 9 -5.06 -3.02 7.63
C PRO A 9 -6.39 -2.25 7.53
N PRO A 10 -6.52 -1.09 8.21
CA PRO A 10 -7.61 -0.16 7.94
C PRO A 10 -7.65 0.22 6.46
N ASN A 11 -8.82 0.67 5.99
CA ASN A 11 -8.91 1.22 4.64
C ASN A 11 -7.92 2.39 4.50
N SER A 12 -7.14 2.38 3.42
CA SER A 12 -6.15 3.42 3.14
C SER A 12 -6.72 4.85 3.12
N HIS A 13 -8.02 5.04 2.88
CA HIS A 13 -8.68 6.36 2.95
C HIS A 13 -8.79 6.94 4.36
N TYR A 14 -8.62 6.13 5.40
CA TYR A 14 -8.74 6.57 6.77
C TYR A 14 -7.41 7.21 7.18
N GLY A 15 -7.35 8.53 7.28
CA GLY A 15 -6.22 9.29 7.85
C GLY A 15 -6.40 9.56 9.34
N ASP A 16 -5.42 10.19 9.98
CA ASP A 16 -5.61 10.70 11.33
C ASP A 16 -6.62 11.86 11.26
N PHE A 17 -7.70 11.82 12.04
CA PHE A 17 -8.67 12.91 12.04
C PHE A 17 -8.11 14.20 12.66
N SER A 18 -6.95 14.14 13.32
CA SER A 18 -6.24 15.29 13.88
C SER A 18 -5.18 15.88 12.94
N ASN A 19 -4.81 15.19 11.86
CA ASN A 19 -3.89 15.74 10.87
C ASN A 19 -4.67 16.34 9.68
N ALA A 20 -4.16 17.43 9.11
CA ALA A 20 -4.77 18.05 7.93
C ALA A 20 -4.66 17.18 6.65
N TYR A 21 -4.09 15.98 6.75
CA TYR A 21 -3.82 15.12 5.62
C TYR A 21 -5.05 14.28 5.27
N ILE A 22 -5.73 14.69 4.20
CA ILE A 22 -6.91 14.04 3.65
C ILE A 22 -6.57 13.03 2.54
N GLY A 23 -5.36 12.47 2.48
CA GLY A 23 -4.96 11.54 1.41
C GLY A 23 -5.00 10.08 1.84
N HIS A 24 -4.40 9.19 1.03
CA HIS A 24 -4.26 7.78 1.37
C HIS A 24 -3.11 7.52 2.32
N MET A 25 -3.29 6.56 3.22
CA MET A 25 -2.28 6.10 4.15
C MET A 25 -1.86 4.66 3.81
N CYS A 26 -0.56 4.43 3.68
CA CYS A 26 0.00 3.09 3.52
C CYS A 26 0.16 2.46 4.92
N TYR A 27 -0.75 1.54 5.26
CA TYR A 27 -0.74 0.76 6.50
C TYR A 27 0.10 -0.51 6.42
N CYS A 28 1.15 -0.51 5.60
CA CYS A 28 2.09 -1.61 5.59
C CYS A 28 2.85 -1.68 6.93
N PRO A 29 3.01 -2.84 7.57
CA PRO A 29 3.70 -2.99 8.85
C PRO A 29 5.09 -2.33 8.93
N MET A 30 5.81 -2.25 7.81
CA MET A 30 7.13 -1.60 7.76
C MET A 30 7.08 -0.07 7.95
N HIS A 31 5.91 0.54 7.89
CA HIS A 31 5.67 1.97 8.11
C HIS A 31 5.11 2.27 9.49
N LEU A 32 4.76 1.24 10.26
CA LEU A 32 4.10 1.41 11.55
C LEU A 32 5.11 1.36 12.69
N ASP A 33 4.79 2.07 13.76
CA ASP A 33 5.49 1.93 15.04
C ASP A 33 5.00 0.67 15.77
N LEU A 34 5.40 -0.50 15.25
CA LEU A 34 4.96 -1.81 15.74
C LEU A 34 5.25 -2.11 17.23
N PRO A 35 6.29 -1.55 17.87
CA PRO A 35 6.44 -1.65 19.32
C PRO A 35 5.25 -1.08 20.11
N ALA A 36 4.48 -0.15 19.56
CA ALA A 36 3.31 0.42 20.20
C ALA A 36 2.11 -0.54 20.10
N ARG A 37 1.60 -1.01 21.25
CA ARG A 37 0.37 -1.80 21.29
C ARG A 37 -0.84 -0.93 20.99
N LYS A 38 -1.74 -1.42 20.14
CA LYS A 38 -3.06 -0.83 19.89
C LYS A 38 -4.13 -1.86 20.25
N SER A 39 -5.25 -1.39 20.79
CA SER A 39 -6.37 -2.25 21.20
C SER A 39 -7.21 -2.77 20.03
N SER A 40 -7.05 -2.20 18.83
CA SER A 40 -7.79 -2.59 17.62
C SER A 40 -7.14 -2.01 16.36
N ALA A 41 -7.61 -2.43 15.17
CA ALA A 41 -7.23 -1.85 13.89
C ALA A 41 -7.47 -0.33 13.84
N ALA A 42 -8.52 0.17 14.51
CA ALA A 42 -8.80 1.60 14.64
C ALA A 42 -7.64 2.39 15.28
N GLY A 43 -6.91 1.78 16.21
CA GLY A 43 -5.76 2.43 16.86
C GLY A 43 -4.56 2.67 15.94
N TRP A 44 -4.55 2.06 14.76
CA TRP A 44 -3.53 2.27 13.73
C TRP A 44 -3.92 3.37 12.74
N VAL A 45 -5.18 3.82 12.71
CA VAL A 45 -5.60 4.92 11.83
C VAL A 45 -4.74 6.15 12.10
N GLY A 46 -4.21 6.76 11.04
CA GLY A 46 -3.32 7.91 11.12
C GLY A 46 -1.83 7.59 11.31
N SER A 47 -1.48 6.37 11.73
CA SER A 47 -0.08 5.98 11.99
C SER A 47 0.67 5.45 10.76
N GLY A 48 -0.03 5.26 9.64
CA GLY A 48 0.56 4.81 8.38
C GLY A 48 1.46 5.85 7.74
N LYS A 49 2.16 5.47 6.67
CA LYS A 49 2.92 6.44 5.85
C LYS A 49 1.96 7.16 4.90
N PRO A 50 1.92 8.51 4.87
CA PRO A 50 1.18 9.24 3.84
C PRO A 50 1.63 8.86 2.43
N ILE A 51 0.67 8.59 1.55
CA ILE A 51 0.92 8.33 0.13
C ILE A 51 0.88 9.68 -0.60
N THR A 52 2.04 10.13 -1.08
CA THR A 52 2.10 11.35 -1.88
C THR A 52 1.62 11.07 -3.31
N THR A 53 1.12 12.10 -3.97
CA THR A 53 0.63 12.01 -5.35
C THR A 53 1.75 11.69 -6.34
N GLY A 54 1.34 11.07 -7.44
CA GLY A 54 2.17 10.79 -8.62
C GLY A 54 2.79 9.41 -8.70
N THR A 55 3.84 9.30 -9.52
CA THR A 55 4.50 8.05 -10.00
C THR A 55 5.81 7.72 -9.28
N GLY A 56 6.41 8.72 -8.62
CA GLY A 56 7.83 8.86 -8.30
C GLY A 56 8.80 7.73 -8.68
N VAL A 57 9.70 8.06 -9.60
CA VAL A 57 10.87 7.25 -9.94
C VAL A 57 11.92 7.32 -8.81
N GLY A 58 12.23 6.18 -8.19
CA GLY A 58 13.27 6.00 -7.15
C GLY A 58 12.73 5.90 -5.72
N TYR A 59 12.81 4.72 -5.08
CA TYR A 59 12.43 4.39 -3.68
C TYR A 59 11.11 5.03 -3.12
N GLY A 60 10.23 5.53 -3.98
CA GLY A 60 8.94 6.16 -3.71
C GLY A 60 8.59 7.03 -4.92
N THR A 61 7.46 6.88 -5.58
CA THR A 61 6.09 7.00 -5.08
C THR A 61 5.12 6.57 -6.17
N GLY A 62 5.21 5.32 -6.63
CA GLY A 62 4.04 4.66 -7.23
C GLY A 62 3.14 4.11 -6.12
N VAL A 63 1.91 3.75 -6.48
CA VAL A 63 0.97 3.02 -5.64
C VAL A 63 0.70 1.64 -6.20
N ASN A 64 0.26 0.75 -5.32
CA ASN A 64 -0.36 -0.51 -5.67
C ASN A 64 -1.78 -0.51 -5.12
N VAL A 65 -2.76 -0.64 -6.01
CA VAL A 65 -4.14 -0.89 -5.66
C VAL A 65 -4.29 -2.40 -5.52
N VAL A 66 -4.44 -2.88 -4.29
CA VAL A 66 -4.68 -4.30 -4.00
C VAL A 66 -6.17 -4.51 -3.90
N LYS A 67 -6.73 -5.34 -4.78
CA LYS A 67 -8.15 -5.69 -4.79
C LYS A 67 -8.36 -7.02 -4.08
N PHE A 68 -9.44 -7.09 -3.30
CA PHE A 68 -9.87 -8.28 -2.59
C PHE A 68 -11.16 -8.82 -3.22
N GLU A 69 -11.52 -10.05 -2.86
CA GLU A 69 -12.83 -10.60 -3.17
C GLU A 69 -13.95 -9.65 -2.72
N LYS A 70 -15.06 -9.60 -3.47
CA LYS A 70 -16.22 -8.71 -3.25
C LYS A 70 -16.00 -7.23 -3.59
N GLY A 71 -14.93 -6.90 -4.32
CA GLY A 71 -14.75 -5.57 -4.92
C GLY A 71 -14.21 -4.50 -3.96
N THR A 72 -13.82 -4.87 -2.74
CA THR A 72 -13.09 -3.97 -1.84
C THR A 72 -11.63 -3.86 -2.26
N PHE A 73 -10.99 -2.74 -1.93
CA PHE A 73 -9.59 -2.51 -2.25
C PHE A 73 -8.90 -1.71 -1.15
N THR A 74 -7.58 -1.76 -1.15
CA THR A 74 -6.74 -0.85 -0.37
C THR A 74 -5.58 -0.36 -1.22
N VAL A 75 -5.11 0.86 -0.94
CA VAL A 75 -3.98 1.47 -1.64
C VAL A 75 -2.74 1.39 -0.75
N LEU A 76 -1.69 0.81 -1.30
CA LEU A 76 -0.37 0.72 -0.66
C LEU A 76 0.65 1.48 -1.50
N CYS A 77 1.75 1.93 -0.90
CA CYS A 77 2.86 2.44 -1.69
C CYS A 77 3.49 1.31 -2.54
N GLY A 78 4.18 1.65 -3.62
CA GLY A 78 4.63 0.71 -4.65
C GLY A 78 5.47 -0.47 -4.13
N GLY A 79 6.26 -0.28 -3.07
CA GLY A 79 7.03 -1.37 -2.46
C GLY A 79 6.19 -2.33 -1.59
N CYS A 80 4.99 -1.92 -1.18
CA CYS A 80 4.20 -2.62 -0.17
C CYS A 80 3.13 -3.54 -0.75
N GLY A 81 2.51 -3.19 -1.88
CA GLY A 81 1.40 -3.96 -2.48
C GLY A 81 1.73 -5.44 -2.71
N ILE A 82 2.58 -5.72 -3.69
CA ILE A 82 2.98 -7.08 -4.04
C ILE A 82 3.67 -7.79 -2.89
N SER A 83 4.53 -7.08 -2.15
CA SER A 83 5.18 -7.62 -0.97
C SER A 83 4.15 -8.12 0.05
N ALA A 84 3.09 -7.36 0.33
CA ALA A 84 2.06 -7.76 1.29
C ALA A 84 1.30 -9.01 0.86
N VAL A 85 0.96 -9.09 -0.44
CA VAL A 85 0.31 -10.26 -1.03
C VAL A 85 1.23 -11.49 -1.00
N GLY A 86 2.53 -11.31 -1.24
CA GLY A 86 3.51 -12.39 -1.16
C GLY A 86 3.76 -12.88 0.27
N CYS A 87 3.81 -11.96 1.23
CA CYS A 87 4.10 -12.27 2.64
C CYS A 87 2.93 -12.95 3.35
N SER A 88 1.71 -12.89 2.81
CA SER A 88 0.55 -13.59 3.38
C SER A 88 0.55 -15.11 3.13
N LEU A 89 1.43 -15.60 2.27
CA LEU A 89 1.50 -17.01 1.83
C LEU A 89 2.43 -17.89 2.66
N GLY A 90 2.87 -17.45 3.83
CA GLY A 90 3.86 -18.17 4.65
C GLY A 90 3.35 -19.51 5.17
N ASP A 91 3.64 -20.59 4.43
CA ASP A 91 3.68 -21.97 4.91
C ASP A 91 5.06 -22.58 4.53
N PRO A 92 5.93 -22.95 5.51
CA PRO A 92 5.69 -22.87 6.94
C PRO A 92 5.63 -21.44 7.47
N GLU A 93 4.90 -21.32 8.57
CA GLU A 93 4.74 -20.11 9.34
C GLU A 93 6.12 -19.52 9.72
N PRO A 94 6.39 -18.22 9.44
CA PRO A 94 7.70 -17.64 9.66
C PRO A 94 8.06 -17.53 11.16
N ASP A 95 9.34 -17.77 11.47
CA ASP A 95 9.93 -17.50 12.78
C ASP A 95 9.66 -16.05 13.22
N HIS A 96 9.41 -15.85 14.51
CA HIS A 96 9.26 -14.55 15.18
C HIS A 96 10.35 -13.52 14.80
N ASN A 97 11.61 -13.95 14.60
CA ASN A 97 12.72 -13.08 14.22
C ASN A 97 12.83 -12.81 12.72
N LYS A 98 12.10 -13.56 11.89
CA LYS A 98 12.11 -13.39 10.43
C LYS A 98 11.43 -12.08 10.05
N ARG A 99 12.01 -11.41 9.05
CA ARG A 99 11.38 -10.25 8.42
C ARG A 99 10.15 -10.73 7.65
N ILE A 100 9.01 -10.11 7.92
CA ILE A 100 7.77 -10.35 7.20
C ILE A 100 7.77 -9.43 6.00
N ILE A 101 7.72 -8.11 6.22
CA ILE A 101 7.74 -7.12 5.13
C ILE A 101 8.71 -5.98 5.45
N GLY A 102 9.63 -5.69 4.53
CA GLY A 102 10.66 -4.67 4.73
C GLY A 102 11.45 -4.91 6.03
N THR A 103 11.35 -3.97 6.97
CA THR A 103 11.98 -4.03 8.29
C THR A 103 11.10 -4.67 9.37
N ALA A 104 9.80 -4.86 9.11
CA ALA A 104 8.87 -5.45 10.07
C ALA A 104 9.17 -6.93 10.29
N LYS A 105 9.21 -7.34 11.55
CA LYS A 105 9.39 -8.74 11.98
C LYS A 105 8.16 -9.21 12.73
N ARG A 106 7.88 -10.50 12.67
CA ARG A 106 6.71 -11.09 13.33
C ARG A 106 6.66 -10.80 14.84
N LYS A 107 7.80 -10.87 15.54
CA LYS A 107 7.91 -10.52 16.97
C LYS A 107 7.48 -9.10 17.34
N HIS A 108 7.39 -8.18 16.37
CA HIS A 108 6.87 -6.83 16.57
C HIS A 108 5.39 -6.74 16.17
N MET A 109 4.95 -7.55 15.21
CA MET A 109 3.57 -7.58 14.72
C MET A 109 2.63 -8.37 15.66
N ASP A 110 3.10 -9.46 16.29
CA ASP A 110 2.27 -10.26 17.22
C ASP A 110 1.85 -9.45 18.45
N PRO A 111 2.77 -8.75 19.18
CA PRO A 111 2.37 -7.96 20.35
C PRO A 111 1.52 -6.75 19.98
N ALA A 112 1.66 -6.24 18.75
CA ALA A 112 0.82 -5.22 18.15
C ALA A 112 -0.58 -5.74 17.78
N GLY A 113 -0.80 -7.06 17.79
CA GLY A 113 -2.08 -7.69 17.48
C GLY A 113 -2.47 -7.61 16.00
N ILE A 114 -1.52 -7.37 15.09
CA ILE A 114 -1.84 -7.16 13.65
C ILE A 114 -1.42 -8.30 12.75
N TYR A 115 -0.61 -9.25 13.23
CA TYR A 115 0.05 -10.24 12.38
C TYR A 115 -0.95 -11.15 11.66
N ASP A 116 -1.86 -11.79 12.41
CA ASP A 116 -2.83 -12.72 11.85
C ASP A 116 -3.82 -12.00 10.93
N ASP A 117 -4.34 -10.85 11.34
CA ASP A 117 -5.24 -10.02 10.52
C ASP A 117 -4.58 -9.60 9.21
N TYR A 118 -3.33 -9.11 9.27
CA TYR A 118 -2.57 -8.73 8.10
C TYR A 118 -2.44 -9.91 7.12
N ARG A 119 -2.03 -11.09 7.63
CA ARG A 119 -1.90 -12.31 6.82
C ARG A 119 -3.24 -12.72 6.21
N ASN A 120 -4.29 -12.81 7.02
CA ASN A 120 -5.63 -13.23 6.61
C ASN A 120 -6.26 -12.28 5.58
N THR A 121 -6.03 -10.98 5.70
CA THR A 121 -6.52 -9.98 4.74
C THR A 121 -5.81 -10.12 3.40
N PHE A 122 -4.48 -10.10 3.38
CA PHE A 122 -3.72 -10.15 2.12
C PHE A 122 -3.70 -11.54 1.47
N GLN A 123 -4.08 -12.59 2.18
CA GLN A 123 -4.31 -13.91 1.59
C GLN A 123 -5.53 -13.91 0.64
N LYS A 124 -6.49 -13.02 0.87
CA LYS A 124 -7.72 -12.86 0.06
C LYS A 124 -7.57 -11.89 -1.11
N ALA A 125 -6.36 -11.35 -1.31
CA ALA A 125 -6.10 -10.48 -2.46
C ALA A 125 -6.19 -11.29 -3.76
N VAL A 126 -6.92 -10.73 -4.73
CA VAL A 126 -7.21 -11.35 -6.04
C VAL A 126 -6.43 -10.69 -7.17
N SER A 127 -6.12 -9.41 -7.05
CA SER A 127 -5.31 -8.70 -8.03
C SER A 127 -4.56 -7.52 -7.43
N VAL A 128 -3.51 -7.09 -8.13
CA VAL A 128 -2.75 -5.89 -7.83
C VAL A 128 -2.55 -5.07 -9.10
N GLN A 129 -2.87 -3.79 -9.04
CA GLN A 129 -2.62 -2.83 -10.11
C GLN A 129 -1.62 -1.79 -9.65
N SER A 130 -0.58 -1.56 -10.44
CA SER A 130 0.47 -0.59 -10.13
C SER A 130 0.26 0.68 -10.92
N GLY A 131 0.46 1.81 -10.26
CA GLY A 131 0.02 3.07 -10.82
C GLY A 131 0.42 4.29 -10.02
N ALA A 132 -0.19 5.41 -10.38
CA ALA A 132 -0.11 6.66 -9.63
C ALA A 132 -1.46 7.00 -9.02
N ILE A 133 -1.43 7.94 -8.07
CA ILE A 133 -2.63 8.51 -7.46
C ILE A 133 -2.59 10.04 -7.55
N ASN A 134 -3.73 10.66 -7.87
CA ASN A 134 -3.89 12.11 -7.91
C ASN A 134 -4.32 12.67 -6.54
N ALA A 135 -4.51 13.99 -6.47
CA ALA A 135 -4.93 14.67 -5.24
C ALA A 135 -6.39 14.34 -4.86
N GLU A 136 -7.21 14.01 -5.86
CA GLU A 136 -8.60 13.59 -5.78
C GLU A 136 -8.75 12.12 -5.34
N ARG A 137 -7.62 11.42 -5.13
CA ARG A 137 -7.54 10.02 -4.69
C ARG A 137 -7.92 9.00 -5.76
N GLU A 138 -7.96 9.42 -7.00
CA GLU A 138 -8.13 8.54 -8.15
C GLU A 138 -6.77 8.00 -8.57
N SER A 139 -6.76 6.73 -8.98
CA SER A 139 -5.55 6.07 -9.44
C SER A 139 -5.68 5.64 -10.89
N HIS A 140 -4.59 5.73 -11.64
CA HIS A 140 -4.46 5.11 -12.96
C HIS A 140 -3.28 4.13 -12.99
N SER A 141 -3.33 3.14 -13.89
CA SER A 141 -2.18 2.26 -14.13
C SER A 141 -1.05 2.99 -14.87
N PHE A 142 0.19 2.57 -14.63
CA PHE A 142 1.35 2.97 -15.45
C PHE A 142 1.34 2.33 -16.84
N TRP A 143 0.55 1.28 -17.02
CA TRP A 143 0.52 0.48 -18.24
C TRP A 143 -0.73 0.78 -19.05
N GLY A 144 -0.60 0.66 -20.37
CA GLY A 144 -1.71 0.86 -21.30
C GLY A 144 -2.81 -0.18 -21.08
N GLY A 145 -4.07 0.26 -21.01
CA GLY A 145 -5.22 -0.62 -20.86
C GLY A 145 -5.51 -1.10 -19.43
N ASP A 146 -4.88 -0.47 -18.43
CA ASP A 146 -5.14 -0.73 -17.00
C ASP A 146 -4.97 -2.20 -16.55
N PRO A 147 -3.93 -2.92 -17.01
CA PRO A 147 -3.78 -4.34 -16.69
C PRO A 147 -3.58 -4.54 -15.18
N GLU A 148 -4.13 -5.65 -14.69
CA GLU A 148 -3.99 -6.06 -13.29
C GLU A 148 -3.23 -7.37 -13.20
N PHE A 149 -2.30 -7.44 -12.25
CA PHE A 149 -1.64 -8.69 -11.91
C PHE A 149 -2.62 -9.59 -11.14
N GLY A 150 -3.11 -10.65 -11.78
CA GLY A 150 -3.97 -11.64 -11.15
C GLY A 150 -3.21 -12.57 -10.20
N VAL A 151 -3.68 -12.68 -8.96
CA VAL A 151 -3.05 -13.52 -7.95
C VAL A 151 -3.65 -14.92 -8.01
N VAL A 152 -2.93 -15.86 -8.64
CA VAL A 152 -3.41 -17.22 -8.84
C VAL A 152 -2.82 -18.16 -7.78
N ARG A 153 -3.57 -18.38 -6.70
CA ARG A 153 -3.08 -19.06 -5.48
C ARG A 153 -2.73 -20.55 -5.66
N ASN A 154 -3.30 -21.20 -6.68
CA ASN A 154 -2.98 -22.60 -6.98
C ASN A 154 -1.57 -22.79 -7.56
N THR A 155 -1.01 -21.78 -8.23
CA THR A 155 0.33 -21.82 -8.83
C THR A 155 1.33 -21.00 -8.01
N MET A 156 0.88 -19.87 -7.46
CA MET A 156 1.69 -18.94 -6.67
C MET A 156 1.58 -19.24 -5.17
N THR A 157 2.24 -20.33 -4.76
CA THR A 157 2.10 -20.89 -3.41
C THR A 157 3.05 -20.31 -2.36
N ASN A 158 3.98 -19.43 -2.75
CA ASN A 158 4.89 -18.77 -1.82
C ASN A 158 5.28 -17.36 -2.31
N GLN A 159 5.91 -16.58 -1.43
CA GLN A 159 6.34 -15.22 -1.71
C GLN A 159 7.21 -15.09 -2.97
N GLY A 160 8.21 -15.96 -3.14
CA GLY A 160 9.12 -15.91 -4.28
C GLY A 160 8.42 -16.11 -5.61
N LYS A 161 7.45 -17.05 -5.68
CA LYS A 161 6.65 -17.28 -6.88
C LYS A 161 5.77 -16.07 -7.22
N ILE A 162 5.14 -15.43 -6.23
CA ILE A 162 4.37 -14.19 -6.46
C ILE A 162 5.30 -13.09 -6.98
N SER A 163 6.45 -12.87 -6.34
CA SER A 163 7.38 -11.83 -6.75
C SER A 163 7.88 -12.04 -8.18
N ASN A 164 8.26 -13.26 -8.54
CA ASN A 164 8.74 -13.57 -9.89
C ASN A 164 7.63 -13.39 -10.93
N ALA A 165 6.43 -13.93 -10.69
CA ALA A 165 5.31 -13.79 -11.61
C ALA A 165 4.89 -12.32 -11.78
N TYR A 166 4.98 -11.51 -10.72
CA TYR A 166 4.71 -10.09 -10.81
C TYR A 166 5.77 -9.35 -11.65
N VAL A 167 7.05 -9.70 -11.50
CA VAL A 167 8.13 -9.14 -12.34
C VAL A 167 7.91 -9.50 -13.81
N GLU A 168 7.64 -10.77 -14.12
CA GLU A 168 7.33 -11.22 -15.49
C GLU A 168 6.11 -10.49 -16.05
N PHE A 169 5.05 -10.34 -15.25
CA PHE A 169 3.89 -9.56 -15.63
C PHE A 169 4.27 -8.11 -15.93
N ALA A 170 4.97 -7.42 -15.03
CA ALA A 170 5.36 -6.02 -15.19
C ALA A 170 6.25 -5.78 -16.41
N GLU A 171 7.18 -6.70 -16.70
CA GLU A 171 8.07 -6.65 -17.88
C GLU A 171 7.34 -6.91 -19.19
N SER A 172 6.22 -7.66 -19.15
CA SER A 172 5.38 -7.91 -20.32
C SER A 172 4.39 -6.78 -20.64
N GLN A 173 4.18 -5.83 -19.73
CA GLN A 173 3.21 -4.76 -19.95
C GLN A 173 3.83 -3.57 -20.69
N PRO A 174 3.17 -3.04 -21.74
CA PRO A 174 3.61 -1.82 -22.40
C PRO A 174 3.38 -0.61 -21.47
N MET A 175 4.45 0.13 -21.17
CA MET A 175 4.35 1.37 -20.40
C MET A 175 3.60 2.43 -21.20
N ASP A 176 2.58 3.03 -20.57
CA ASP A 176 1.89 4.20 -21.11
C ASP A 176 2.62 5.46 -20.64
N MET A 177 3.48 5.98 -21.52
CA MET A 177 4.26 7.17 -21.22
C MET A 177 3.39 8.41 -20.94
N SER A 178 2.19 8.51 -21.53
CA SER A 178 1.29 9.64 -21.27
C SER A 178 0.83 9.63 -19.82
N ARG A 179 0.35 8.47 -19.35
CA ARG A 179 -0.09 8.29 -17.97
C ARG A 179 1.06 8.42 -16.98
N PHE A 180 2.23 7.89 -17.33
CA PHE A 180 3.43 8.07 -16.52
C PHE A 180 3.78 9.56 -16.35
N TYR A 181 3.77 10.37 -17.41
CA TYR A 181 4.06 11.80 -17.28
C TYR A 181 2.96 12.57 -16.56
N GLU A 182 1.69 12.17 -16.72
CA GLU A 182 0.58 12.73 -15.95
C GLU A 182 0.80 12.52 -14.44
N GLY A 183 1.21 11.32 -14.02
CA GLY A 183 1.54 11.07 -12.62
C GLY A 183 2.76 11.88 -12.13
N GLU A 184 3.80 12.08 -12.94
CA GLU A 184 4.89 13.00 -12.58
C GLU A 184 4.42 14.46 -12.47
N GLU A 185 3.44 14.86 -13.28
CA GLU A 185 2.83 16.19 -13.18
C GLU A 185 2.08 16.36 -11.85
N TRP A 186 1.26 15.38 -11.46
CA TRP A 186 0.57 15.39 -10.17
C TRP A 186 1.54 15.52 -8.98
N ARG A 187 2.69 14.85 -9.07
CA ARG A 187 3.77 14.98 -8.08
C ARG A 187 4.33 16.40 -8.03
N SER A 188 4.59 16.99 -9.20
CA SER A 188 5.14 18.35 -9.32
C SER A 188 4.16 19.41 -8.78
N GLN A 189 2.88 19.25 -9.05
CA GLN A 189 1.83 20.15 -8.54
C GLN A 189 1.71 20.09 -7.01
N ASP A 190 1.69 18.89 -6.42
CA ASP A 190 1.67 18.71 -4.95
C ASP A 190 2.91 19.33 -4.29
N TRP A 191 4.08 19.12 -4.88
CA TRP A 191 5.32 19.74 -4.39
C TRP A 191 5.26 21.28 -4.42
N LYS A 192 4.79 21.86 -5.52
CA LYS A 192 4.63 23.33 -5.65
C LYS A 192 3.63 23.88 -4.63
N LYS A 193 2.52 23.19 -4.40
CA LYS A 193 1.52 23.56 -3.40
C LYS A 193 2.13 23.59 -2.00
N LYS A 194 2.81 22.52 -1.58
CA LYS A 194 3.48 22.43 -0.27
C LYS A 194 4.53 23.52 -0.07
N LEU A 195 5.30 23.85 -1.12
CA LEU A 195 6.26 24.95 -1.06
C LEU A 195 5.58 26.31 -0.87
N THR A 196 4.43 26.51 -1.49
CA THR A 196 3.67 27.77 -1.41
C THR A 196 3.05 27.94 -0.02
N GLU A 197 2.41 26.90 0.51
CA GLU A 197 1.83 26.87 1.87
C GLU A 197 2.90 27.11 2.94
N LYS A 198 4.07 26.47 2.80
CA LYS A 198 5.21 26.70 3.69
C LYS A 198 5.72 28.14 3.65
N ARG A 199 5.75 28.78 2.47
CA ARG A 199 6.21 30.17 2.30
C ARG A 199 5.21 31.19 2.86
N GLN A 200 3.92 30.87 2.86
CA GLN A 200 2.86 31.74 3.37
C GLN A 200 2.67 31.64 4.90
N GLY A 201 3.52 30.88 5.60
CA GLY A 201 3.40 30.67 7.04
C GLY A 201 2.14 29.89 7.44
N THR A 202 1.48 29.25 6.48
CA THR A 202 0.25 28.50 6.68
C THR A 202 0.59 27.03 6.95
N ILE A 203 1.38 26.80 7.99
CA ILE A 203 1.50 25.49 8.63
C ILE A 203 1.15 25.71 10.11
N VAL A 204 -0.05 25.27 10.49
CA VAL A 204 -0.37 24.88 11.87
C VAL A 204 -0.30 23.36 11.91
#